data_AF-A0A831U3K1-F1
#
_entry.id   AF-A0A831U3K1-F1
#
_cell.length_a   1.000
_cell.length_b   1.000
_cell.length_c   1.000
_cell.angle_alpha   90.00
_cell.angle_beta   90.00
_cell.angle_gamma   90.00
#
_symmetry.space_group_name_H-M   'P 1'
#
loop_
_entity.id
_entity.type
_entity.pdbx_description
1 polymer ?
#
loop_
_entity_poly.entity_id
_entity_poly.type
_entity_poly.pdbx_seq_one_letter_code
_entity_poly.pdbx_strand_id
1 'polypeptide(L)' 'MRERRLEALLLQALARERTLEELHAALRLLHPGLTKARLFALLVRLRREGRVAFEGGRFRLAGEELSPDP' A
#
# COMPACT_ATOMS: atom_id res chain seq x y z
N MET A 1 -8.22 1.92 16.24
CA MET A 1 -9.17 2.09 15.11
C MET A 1 -8.58 2.83 13.90
N ARG A 2 -7.85 3.95 14.06
CA ARG A 2 -7.30 4.74 12.93
C ARG A 2 -6.38 3.94 11.99
N GLU A 3 -5.53 3.08 12.54
CA GLU A 3 -4.50 2.37 11.74
C GLU A 3 -5.10 1.28 10.83
N ARG A 4 -6.08 0.50 11.32
CA ARG A 4 -6.85 -0.44 10.48
C ARG A 4 -7.60 0.25 9.35
N ARG A 5 -8.11 1.47 9.59
CA ARG A 5 -8.79 2.27 8.55
C ARG A 5 -7.81 2.73 7.48
N LEU A 6 -6.63 3.20 7.88
CA LEU A 6 -5.56 3.59 6.96
C LEU A 6 -5.10 2.41 6.10
N GLU A 7 -4.93 1.24 6.71
CA GLU A 7 -4.57 0.01 5.99
C GLU A 7 -5.64 -0.36 4.96
N ALA A 8 -6.92 -0.39 5.34
CA ALA A 8 -8.00 -0.69 4.42
C ALA A 8 -8.06 0.31 3.25
N LEU A 9 -7.88 1.61 3.53
CA LEU A 9 -7.83 2.65 2.50
C LEU A 9 -6.61 2.48 1.57
N LEU A 10 -5.46 2.10 2.13
CA LEU A 10 -4.27 1.85 1.34
C LEU A 10 -4.47 0.65 0.40
N LEU A 11 -5.05 -0.45 0.90
CA LEU A 11 -5.31 -1.64 0.10
C LEU A 11 -6.36 -1.36 -1.00
N GLN A 12 -7.40 -0.58 -0.68
CA GLN A 12 -8.35 -0.10 -1.69
C GLN A 12 -7.67 0.78 -2.76
N ALA A 13 -6.74 1.65 -2.36
CA ALA A 13 -5.99 2.46 -3.31
C ALA A 13 -5.04 1.63 -4.20
N LEU A 14 -4.51 0.53 -3.66
CA LEU A 14 -3.63 -0.44 -4.33
C LEU A 14 -4.37 -1.47 -5.19
N ALA A 15 -5.71 -1.44 -5.24
CA ALA A 15 -6.49 -2.18 -6.22
C ALA A 15 -6.16 -1.79 -7.68
N ARG A 16 -5.47 -0.65 -7.86
CA ARG A 16 -4.73 -0.32 -9.07
C ARG A 16 -3.27 -0.10 -8.70
N GLU A 17 -2.37 -0.41 -9.61
CA GLU A 17 -0.96 -0.09 -9.42
C GLU A 17 -0.76 1.43 -9.24
N ARG A 18 -0.08 1.81 -8.15
CA ARG A 18 0.09 3.21 -7.76
C ARG A 18 1.50 3.47 -7.29
N THR A 19 2.01 4.65 -7.57
CA THR A 19 3.28 5.10 -7.01
C THR A 19 3.13 5.51 -5.53
N LEU A 20 4.23 5.56 -4.79
CA LEU A 20 4.25 6.04 -3.41
C LEU A 20 3.63 7.45 -3.29
N GLU A 21 3.87 8.30 -4.28
CA GLU A 21 3.39 9.68 -4.29
C GLU A 21 1.89 9.78 -4.50
N GLU A 22 1.33 9.00 -5.43
CA GLU A 22 -0.13 8.94 -5.62
C GLU A 22 -0.84 8.40 -4.38
N LEU A 23 -0.28 7.35 -3.76
CA LEU A 23 -0.80 6.80 -2.51
C LEU A 23 -0.74 7.83 -1.39
N HIS A 24 0.37 8.56 -1.28
CA HIS A 24 0.51 9.61 -0.28
C HIS A 24 -0.50 10.74 -0.50
N ALA A 25 -0.68 11.21 -1.73
CA ALA A 25 -1.63 12.26 -2.06
C ALA A 25 -3.08 11.83 -1.77
N ALA A 26 -3.48 10.64 -2.20
CA ALA A 26 -4.82 10.10 -1.96
C ALA A 26 -5.12 9.91 -0.47
N LEU A 27 -4.16 9.36 0.29
CA LEU A 27 -4.34 9.11 1.72
C LEU A 27 -4.19 10.37 2.57
N ARG A 28 -3.44 11.38 2.11
CA ARG A 28 -3.28 12.66 2.83
C ARG A 28 -4.61 13.43 2.93
N LEU A 29 -5.48 13.31 1.93
CA LEU A 29 -6.83 13.92 1.98
C LEU A 29 -7.67 13.36 3.13
N LEU A 30 -7.52 12.07 3.42
CA LEU A 30 -8.27 11.36 4.46
C LEU A 30 -7.55 11.35 5.81
N HIS A 31 -6.22 11.45 5.78
CA HIS A 31 -5.33 11.46 6.93
C HIS A 31 -4.27 12.56 6.75
N PRO A 32 -4.58 13.82 7.10
CA PRO A 32 -3.66 14.94 6.89
C PRO A 32 -2.34 14.83 7.68
N GLY A 33 -2.31 14.02 8.75
CA GLY A 33 -1.10 13.70 9.51
C GLY A 33 -0.27 12.53 8.96
N LEU A 34 -0.61 11.97 7.79
CA LEU A 34 0.14 10.87 7.20
C LEU A 34 1.45 11.37 6.57
N THR A 35 2.58 10.94 7.12
CA THR A 35 3.90 11.21 6.55
C THR A 35 4.27 10.15 5.51
N LYS A 36 5.10 10.53 4.52
CA LYS A 36 5.66 9.58 3.53
C LYS A 36 6.39 8.42 4.22
N ALA A 37 7.15 8.70 5.29
CA ALA A 37 7.85 7.68 6.06
C ALA A 37 6.90 6.66 6.71
N ARG A 38 5.79 7.12 7.29
CA ARG A 38 4.78 6.23 7.90
C ARG A 38 4.06 5.40 6.85
N LEU A 39 3.74 6.00 5.70
CA LEU A 39 3.17 5.27 4.56
C LEU A 39 4.15 4.20 4.05
N PHE A 40 5.42 4.56 3.89
CA PHE A 40 6.47 3.63 3.45
C PHE A 40 6.66 2.47 4.43
N ALA A 41 6.72 2.75 5.74
CA ALA A 41 6.79 1.71 6.77
C ALA A 41 5.58 0.75 6.69
N LEU A 42 4.39 1.27 6.43
CA LEU A 42 3.17 0.47 6.29
C LEU A 42 3.19 -0.39 5.02
N LEU A 43 3.65 0.16 3.89
CA LEU A 43 3.86 -0.59 2.64
C LEU A 43 4.91 -1.69 2.79
N VAL A 44 6.03 -1.42 3.45
CA VAL A 44 7.07 -2.42 3.72
C VAL A 44 6.53 -3.54 4.60
N ARG A 45 5.76 -3.20 5.64
CA ARG A 45 5.11 -4.20 6.49
C ARG A 45 4.13 -5.07 5.68
N LEU A 46 3.25 -4.46 4.90
CA LEU A 46 2.29 -5.20 4.05
C LEU A 46 2.98 -6.07 2.99
N ARG A 47 4.12 -5.63 2.48
CA ARG A 47 4.96 -6.43 1.58
C ARG A 47 5.54 -7.66 2.29
N ARG A 48 6.01 -7.52 3.53
CA ARG A 48 6.49 -8.65 4.34
C ARG A 48 5.36 -9.61 4.70
N GLU A 49 4.14 -9.10 4.85
CA GLU A 49 2.92 -9.90 5.06
C GLU A 49 2.40 -10.54 3.76
N GLY A 50 3.04 -10.31 2.61
CA GLY A 50 2.62 -10.88 1.32
C GLY A 50 1.33 -10.27 0.74
N ARG A 51 0.94 -9.07 1.20
CA ARG A 51 -0.30 -8.39 0.78
C ARG A 51 -0.10 -7.34 -0.30
N VAL A 52 1.14 -6.88 -0.49
CA VAL A 52 1.51 -5.86 -1.46
C VAL A 52 2.80 -6.26 -2.17
N ALA A 53 2.85 -6.09 -3.48
CA ALA A 53 4.05 -6.22 -4.30
C ALA A 53 4.54 -4.84 -4.77
N PHE A 54 5.84 -4.74 -5.02
CA PHE A 54 6.46 -3.53 -5.56
C PHE A 54 7.27 -3.89 -6.80
N GLU A 55 6.89 -3.34 -7.95
CA GLU A 55 7.48 -3.63 -9.25
C GLU A 55 7.47 -2.39 -10.14
N GLY A 56 8.55 -2.14 -10.88
CA GLY A 56 8.63 -1.00 -11.80
C GLY A 56 8.41 0.38 -11.17
N GLY A 57 8.68 0.55 -9.87
CA GLY A 57 8.43 1.80 -9.15
C GLY A 57 6.99 1.99 -8.65
N ARG A 58 6.12 0.98 -8.80
CA ARG A 58 4.71 1.01 -8.40
C ARG A 58 4.42 -0.08 -7.37
N PHE A 59 3.48 0.23 -6.47
CA PHE A 59 2.91 -0.72 -5.53
C PHE A 59 1.61 -1.27 -6.10
N ARG A 60 1.39 -2.58 -5.95
CA ARG A 60 0.15 -3.28 -6.30
C ARG A 60 -0.22 -4.27 -5.20
N LEU A 61 -1.47 -4.68 -5.11
CA LEU A 61 -1.84 -5.78 -4.21
C LEU A 61 -1.08 -7.06 -4.62
N ALA A 62 -0.51 -7.75 -3.64
CA ALA A 62 -0.04 -9.12 -3.83
C ALA A 62 -1.25 -10.03 -3.54
N GLY A 63 -1.72 -10.75 -4.55
CA GLY A 63 -2.91 -11.61 -4.40
C GLY A 63 -3.81 -11.75 -5.63
N GLU A 64 -3.64 -10.95 -6.69
CA GLU A 64 -4.19 -11.30 -8.02
C GLU A 64 -3.05 -11.93 -8.83
N GLU A 65 -2.98 -13.26 -8.78
CA GLU A 65 -2.03 -14.14 -9.47
C GLU A 65 -0.54 -13.82 -9.24
N LEU A 66 0.06 -14.55 -8.30
CA LEU A 66 1.05 -15.59 -8.62
C LEU A 66 1.50 -16.22 -7.29
N SER A 67 0.95 -17.40 -6.99
CA SER A 67 1.80 -18.45 -6.43
C SER A 67 2.68 -18.94 -7.58
N PRO A 68 4.00 -18.75 -7.53
CA PRO A 68 4.91 -19.76 -8.02
C PRO A 68 5.34 -20.56 -6.79
N ASP A 69 4.64 -21.65 -6.53
CA ASP A 69 5.16 -22.74 -5.71
C ASP A 69 5.80 -23.74 -6.70
N PRO A 70 7.14 -23.91 -6.72
CA PRO A 70 7.77 -25.09 -7.29
C PRO A 70 7.89 -26.23 -6.26
#